data_AF-A0A395Y154-F1
#
_entry.id   AF-A0A395Y154-F1
#
_cell.length_a   1.000
_cell.length_b   1.000
_cell.length_c   1.000
_cell.angle_alpha   90.00
_cell.angle_beta   90.00
_cell.angle_gamma   90.00
#
_symmetry.space_group_name_H-M   'P 1'
#
loop_
_entity.id
_entity.type
_entity.pdbx_description
1 polymer ?
#
loop_
_entity_poly.entity_id
_entity_poly.type
_entity_poly.pdbx_seq_one_letter_code
_entity_poly.pdbx_strand_id
1 'polypeptide(L)'
;MAKELTESRRTRYTRLAMQDALVELLQNQPLGSITIKALCERADVNRSTFYAHYASIEDLLHDIEDETMAWVTAALDQLLAQPDSAGIEHVIERICQYIADNRKHLQVLMSPKADIGFQQQLLGLIYSRQTVAEQLQSAANDPVEAQMRMRFAVSGSIGLLQYWLATDLAASPESVAHTIFTMGMPASQ
;
A
#
# COMPACT_ATOMS: atom_id res chain seq x y z
N MET A 1 -17.77 -20.96 20.06
CA MET A 1 -16.54 -21.56 19.50
C MET A 1 -16.66 -21.53 17.99
N ALA A 2 -16.16 -20.46 17.37
CA ALA A 2 -16.24 -20.27 15.93
C ALA A 2 -15.03 -20.95 15.26
N LYS A 3 -15.31 -21.67 14.18
CA LYS A 3 -14.35 -22.36 13.31
C LYS A 3 -13.29 -21.38 12.81
N GLU A 4 -12.10 -21.40 13.40
CA GLU A 4 -10.89 -21.10 12.64
C GLU A 4 -10.71 -22.24 11.63
N LEU A 5 -11.32 -22.10 10.46
CA LEU A 5 -11.02 -22.96 9.32
C LEU A 5 -9.58 -22.66 8.92
N THR A 6 -8.66 -23.53 9.32
CA THR A 6 -7.29 -23.54 8.82
C THR A 6 -7.35 -23.56 7.30
N GLU A 7 -7.08 -22.41 6.67
CA GLU A 7 -7.18 -22.24 5.23
C GLU A 7 -6.32 -23.30 4.54
N SER A 8 -6.92 -24.10 3.65
CA SER A 8 -6.17 -25.18 3.02
C SER A 8 -5.06 -24.59 2.16
N ARG A 9 -3.90 -25.26 2.08
CA ARG A 9 -2.79 -24.82 1.19
C ARG A 9 -3.25 -24.58 -0.25
N ARG A 10 -4.22 -25.38 -0.70
CA ARG A 10 -4.84 -25.26 -2.02
C ARG A 10 -5.65 -23.97 -2.14
N THR A 11 -6.47 -23.65 -1.14
CA THR A 11 -7.25 -22.40 -1.09
C THR A 11 -6.34 -21.18 -1.22
N ARG A 12 -5.27 -21.13 -0.42
CA ARG A 12 -4.30 -20.02 -0.46
C ARG A 12 -3.57 -19.92 -1.81
N TYR A 13 -3.16 -21.05 -2.38
CA TYR A 13 -2.51 -21.06 -3.70
C TYR A 13 -3.43 -20.52 -4.79
N THR A 14 -4.69 -20.97 -4.82
CA THR A 14 -5.68 -20.47 -5.78
C THR A 14 -5.92 -18.97 -5.59
N ARG A 15 -5.98 -18.49 -4.34
CA ARG A 15 -6.16 -17.07 -4.01
C ARG A 15 -5.03 -16.23 -4.61
N LEU A 16 -3.79 -16.59 -4.30
CA LEU A 16 -2.58 -15.93 -4.82
C LEU A 16 -2.53 -15.94 -6.35
N ALA A 17 -2.86 -17.07 -6.99
CA ALA A 17 -2.87 -17.15 -8.46
C ALA A 17 -3.88 -16.17 -9.09
N MET A 18 -5.05 -15.99 -8.48
CA MET A 18 -6.04 -15.02 -8.95
C MET A 18 -5.60 -13.58 -8.69
N GLN A 19 -4.99 -13.29 -7.54
CA GLN A 19 -4.46 -11.96 -7.22
C GLN A 19 -3.34 -11.55 -8.19
N ASP A 20 -2.37 -12.44 -8.42
CA ASP A 20 -1.27 -12.20 -9.37
C ASP A 20 -1.80 -11.97 -10.80
N ALA A 21 -2.77 -12.79 -11.23
CA ALA A 21 -3.42 -12.62 -12.52
C ALA A 21 -4.13 -11.26 -12.66
N LEU A 22 -4.81 -10.79 -11.60
CA LEU A 22 -5.48 -9.49 -11.62
C LEU A 22 -4.45 -8.36 -11.74
N VAL A 23 -3.37 -8.41 -10.95
CA VAL A 23 -2.28 -7.43 -10.99
C VAL A 23 -1.66 -7.36 -12.39
N GLU A 24 -1.35 -8.50 -13.00
CA GLU A 24 -0.78 -8.53 -14.36
C GLU A 24 -1.73 -7.93 -15.42
N LEU A 25 -3.04 -8.17 -15.28
CA LEU A 25 -4.02 -7.60 -16.19
C LEU A 25 -4.13 -6.09 -16.00
N LEU A 26 -4.14 -5.61 -14.74
CA LEU A 26 -4.21 -4.19 -14.40
C LEU A 26 -3.00 -3.37 -14.89
N GLN A 27 -1.84 -3.99 -15.10
CA GLN A 27 -0.69 -3.33 -15.72
C GLN A 27 -0.96 -2.86 -17.16
N ASN A 28 -1.86 -3.55 -17.87
CA ASN A 28 -2.06 -3.35 -19.31
C ASN A 28 -3.42 -2.72 -19.65
N GLN A 29 -4.41 -2.83 -18.76
CA GLN A 29 -5.77 -2.37 -19.03
C GLN A 29 -6.50 -1.93 -17.75
N PRO A 30 -7.45 -0.99 -17.82
CA PRO A 30 -8.20 -0.53 -16.65
C PRO A 30 -9.10 -1.64 -16.07
N LEU A 31 -9.35 -1.59 -14.75
CA LEU A 31 -10.16 -2.58 -14.01
C LEU A 31 -11.49 -2.92 -14.71
N GLY A 32 -12.26 -1.92 -15.11
CA GLY A 32 -13.58 -2.12 -15.75
C GLY A 32 -13.56 -2.80 -17.13
N SER A 33 -12.38 -3.00 -17.74
CA SER A 33 -12.21 -3.77 -18.97
C SER A 33 -11.81 -5.23 -18.73
N ILE A 34 -11.42 -5.57 -17.49
CA ILE A 34 -11.02 -6.92 -17.12
C ILE A 34 -12.27 -7.79 -16.99
N THR A 35 -12.26 -8.93 -17.66
CA THR A 35 -13.36 -9.89 -17.58
C THR A 35 -12.98 -11.07 -16.69
N ILE A 36 -13.96 -11.66 -16.01
CA ILE A 36 -13.76 -12.87 -15.20
C ILE A 36 -13.18 -13.99 -16.06
N LYS A 37 -13.56 -14.06 -17.33
CA LYS A 37 -13.00 -15.04 -18.28
C LYS A 37 -11.49 -14.84 -18.45
N ALA A 38 -11.06 -13.62 -18.80
CA ALA A 38 -9.64 -13.32 -19.01
C ALA A 38 -8.81 -13.53 -17.72
N LEU A 39 -9.37 -13.17 -16.56
CA LEU A 39 -8.75 -13.42 -15.26
C LEU A 39 -8.58 -14.93 -15.00
N CYS A 40 -9.65 -15.70 -15.18
CA CYS A 40 -9.63 -17.16 -14.98
C CYS A 40 -8.63 -17.86 -15.91
N GLU A 41 -8.59 -17.44 -17.18
CA GLU A 41 -7.62 -17.94 -18.17
C GLU A 41 -6.18 -17.62 -17.78
N ARG A 42 -5.93 -16.42 -17.23
CA ARG A 42 -4.60 -16.03 -16.78
C ARG A 42 -4.17 -16.77 -15.50
N ALA A 43 -5.08 -16.93 -14.55
CA ALA A 43 -4.82 -17.58 -13.27
C ALA A 43 -4.80 -19.12 -13.36
N ASP A 44 -5.13 -19.70 -14.52
CA ASP A 44 -5.34 -21.14 -14.72
C ASP A 44 -6.37 -21.75 -13.74
N VAL A 45 -7.52 -21.08 -13.62
CA VAL A 45 -8.64 -21.52 -12.76
C VAL A 45 -9.96 -21.56 -13.51
N ASN A 46 -10.90 -22.38 -13.04
CA ASN A 46 -12.25 -22.40 -13.56
C ASN A 46 -13.08 -21.24 -13.01
N ARG A 47 -14.09 -20.77 -13.76
CA ARG A 47 -15.03 -19.73 -13.29
C ARG A 47 -15.76 -20.14 -12.00
N SER A 48 -16.11 -21.42 -11.87
CA SER A 48 -16.72 -21.93 -10.63
C SER A 48 -15.77 -21.84 -9.43
N THR A 49 -14.46 -21.96 -9.67
CA THR A 49 -13.44 -21.72 -8.64
C THR A 49 -13.38 -20.25 -8.30
N PHE A 50 -13.32 -19.34 -9.28
CA PHE A 50 -13.36 -17.90 -9.01
C PHE A 50 -14.55 -17.51 -8.13
N TYR A 51 -15.77 -17.91 -8.52
CA TYR A 51 -16.98 -17.58 -7.76
C TYR A 51 -17.10 -18.30 -6.40
N ALA A 52 -16.29 -19.32 -6.14
CA ALA A 52 -16.20 -19.93 -4.81
C ALA A 52 -15.37 -19.08 -3.82
N HIS A 53 -14.55 -18.16 -4.33
CA HIS A 53 -13.70 -17.27 -3.54
C HIS A 53 -14.18 -15.82 -3.56
N TYR A 54 -14.64 -15.33 -4.71
CA TYR A 54 -14.95 -13.92 -4.93
C TYR A 54 -16.27 -13.71 -5.64
N ALA A 55 -17.02 -12.70 -5.23
CA ALA A 55 -18.27 -12.31 -5.88
C ALA A 55 -18.03 -11.54 -7.19
N SER A 56 -16.94 -10.77 -7.27
CA SER A 56 -16.59 -9.95 -8.43
C SER A 56 -15.08 -9.68 -8.51
N ILE A 57 -14.64 -8.98 -9.56
CA ILE A 57 -13.23 -8.58 -9.70
C ILE A 57 -12.86 -7.50 -8.69
N GLU A 58 -13.81 -6.63 -8.36
CA GLU A 58 -13.67 -5.61 -7.32
C GLU A 58 -13.50 -6.25 -5.94
N ASP A 59 -14.22 -7.33 -5.65
CA ASP A 59 -14.06 -8.11 -4.41
C ASP A 59 -12.64 -8.69 -4.29
N LEU A 60 -12.09 -9.23 -5.39
CA LEU A 60 -10.70 -9.66 -5.46
C LEU A 60 -9.71 -8.49 -5.30
N LEU A 61 -10.00 -7.31 -5.85
CA LEU A 61 -9.15 -6.13 -5.68
C LEU A 61 -9.13 -5.66 -4.22
N HIS A 62 -10.29 -5.60 -3.55
CA HIS A 62 -10.37 -5.23 -2.14
C HIS A 62 -9.61 -6.22 -1.25
N ASP A 63 -9.64 -7.53 -1.55
CA ASP A 63 -8.85 -8.53 -0.82
C ASP A 63 -7.33 -8.26 -0.94
N ILE A 64 -6.85 -7.84 -2.12
CA ILE A 64 -5.44 -7.42 -2.32
C ILE A 64 -5.13 -6.16 -1.49
N GLU A 65 -6.04 -5.19 -1.48
CA GLU A 65 -5.91 -3.94 -0.72
C GLU A 65 -5.88 -4.21 0.79
N ASP A 66 -6.78 -5.04 1.30
CA ASP A 66 -6.87 -5.43 2.71
C ASP A 66 -5.61 -6.18 3.17
N GLU A 67 -5.12 -7.12 2.37
CA GLU A 67 -3.85 -7.81 2.64
C GLU A 67 -2.67 -6.83 2.70
N THR A 68 -2.63 -5.86 1.78
CA THR A 68 -1.60 -4.82 1.75
C THR A 68 -1.68 -3.94 3.00
N MET A 69 -2.88 -3.51 3.39
CA MET A 69 -3.09 -2.70 4.61
C MET A 69 -2.71 -3.45 5.89
N ALA A 70 -3.13 -4.71 6.02
CA ALA A 70 -2.83 -5.54 7.18
C ALA A 70 -1.32 -5.72 7.35
N TRP A 71 -0.61 -5.96 6.24
CA TRP A 71 0.84 -6.09 6.26
C TRP A 71 1.54 -4.78 6.63
N VAL A 72 1.17 -3.64 6.01
CA VAL A 72 1.78 -2.33 6.36
C VAL A 72 1.54 -2.01 7.83
N THR A 73 0.34 -2.28 8.33
CA THR A 73 0.01 -2.12 9.75
C THR A 73 0.94 -2.94 10.63
N ALA A 74 1.11 -4.23 10.33
CA ALA A 74 2.00 -5.12 11.09
C ALA A 74 3.47 -4.70 11.02
N ALA A 75 3.95 -4.28 9.85
CA ALA A 75 5.32 -3.80 9.67
C ALA A 75 5.58 -2.54 10.49
N LEU A 76 4.62 -1.59 10.49
CA LEU A 76 4.66 -0.39 11.33
C LEU A 76 4.63 -0.73 12.82
N ASP A 77 3.74 -1.63 13.25
CA ASP A 77 3.62 -2.01 14.66
C ASP A 77 4.90 -2.69 15.17
N GLN A 78 5.51 -3.58 14.37
CA GLN A 78 6.79 -4.22 14.71
C GLN A 78 7.93 -3.20 14.82
N LEU A 79 7.94 -2.20 13.94
CA LEU A 79 8.93 -1.12 13.95
C LEU A 79 8.81 -0.24 15.19
N LEU A 80 7.59 0.14 15.55
CA LEU A 80 7.31 0.98 16.72
C LEU A 80 7.44 0.23 18.05
N ALA A 81 7.31 -1.10 18.03
CA ALA A 81 7.48 -1.95 19.21
C ALA A 81 8.94 -2.16 19.62
N GLN A 82 9.90 -1.93 18.71
CA GLN A 82 11.31 -1.96 19.06
C GLN A 82 11.74 -0.58 19.57
N PRO A 83 12.22 -0.46 20.81
CA PRO A 83 12.83 0.77 21.29
C PRO A 83 14.22 0.88 20.66
N ASP A 84 14.29 1.29 19.39
CA ASP A 84 15.54 1.69 18.78
C ASP A 84 15.43 3.05 18.09
N SER A 85 16.52 3.78 18.23
CA SER A 85 16.82 5.18 17.92
C SER A 85 16.68 5.62 16.45
N ALA A 86 16.24 4.75 15.54
CA ALA A 86 16.34 4.95 14.09
C ALA A 86 15.37 6.01 13.50
N GLY A 87 14.32 6.37 14.24
CA GLY A 87 13.41 7.47 13.87
C GLY A 87 12.44 7.17 12.71
N ILE A 88 11.59 8.15 12.40
CA ILE A 88 10.51 8.04 11.39
C ILE A 88 11.06 7.82 9.98
N GLU A 89 12.24 8.38 9.67
CA GLU A 89 12.87 8.23 8.36
C GLU A 89 13.17 6.77 8.01
N HIS A 90 13.74 6.01 8.96
CA HIS A 90 14.03 4.59 8.76
C HIS A 90 12.76 3.74 8.56
N VAL A 91 11.64 4.16 9.17
CA VAL A 91 10.33 3.53 8.94
C VAL A 91 9.88 3.76 7.49
N ILE A 92 10.01 4.98 6.99
CA ILE A 92 9.67 5.32 5.60
C ILE A 92 10.58 4.56 4.63
N GLU A 93 11.86 4.41 4.95
CA GLU A 93 12.82 3.63 4.16
C GLU A 93 12.39 2.18 3.98
N ARG A 94 12.00 1.50 5.07
CA ARG A 94 11.52 0.12 5.01
C ARG A 94 10.25 -0.03 4.18
N ILE A 95 9.37 0.97 4.23
CA ILE A 95 8.16 1.00 3.39
C ILE A 95 8.57 1.15 1.92
N CYS A 96 9.49 2.06 1.62
CA CYS A 96 10.02 2.22 0.26
C CYS A 96 10.69 0.92 -0.23
N GLN A 97 11.46 0.24 0.62
CA GLN A 97 12.11 -1.02 0.26
C GLN A 97 11.07 -2.09 -0.11
N TYR A 98 9.99 -2.19 0.66
CA TYR A 98 8.91 -3.12 0.33
C TYR A 98 8.21 -2.78 -0.98
N ILE A 99 7.97 -1.48 -1.23
CA ILE A 99 7.41 -1.01 -2.50
C ILE A 99 8.31 -1.44 -3.66
N ALA A 100 9.64 -1.34 -3.50
CA ALA A 100 10.59 -1.80 -4.50
C ALA A 100 10.56 -3.33 -4.69
N ASP A 101 10.52 -4.10 -3.60
CA ASP A 101 10.50 -5.56 -3.63
C ASP A 101 9.20 -6.11 -4.26
N ASN A 102 8.09 -5.40 -4.10
CA ASN A 102 6.75 -5.77 -4.57
C ASN A 102 6.24 -4.85 -5.69
N ARG A 103 7.16 -4.26 -6.46
CA ARG A 103 6.85 -3.17 -7.41
C ARG A 103 5.72 -3.48 -8.38
N LYS A 104 5.57 -4.73 -8.84
CA LYS A 104 4.53 -5.12 -9.80
C LYS A 104 3.12 -4.92 -9.24
N HIS A 105 2.90 -5.35 -8.00
CA HIS A 105 1.65 -5.22 -7.28
C HIS A 105 1.41 -3.78 -6.86
N LEU A 106 2.43 -3.13 -6.31
CA LEU A 106 2.33 -1.76 -5.79
C LEU A 106 2.21 -0.72 -6.91
N GLN A 107 2.80 -0.94 -8.08
CA GLN A 107 2.62 -0.07 -9.26
C GLN A 107 1.16 -0.01 -9.71
N VAL A 108 0.41 -1.11 -9.57
CA VAL A 108 -1.01 -1.16 -9.87
C VAL A 108 -1.82 -0.41 -8.82
N LEU A 109 -1.62 -0.71 -7.53
CA LEU A 109 -2.37 -0.09 -6.44
C LEU A 109 -2.08 1.41 -6.27
N MET A 110 -0.84 1.82 -6.56
CA MET A 110 -0.42 3.22 -6.52
C MET A 110 -0.64 3.94 -7.86
N SER A 111 -1.16 3.29 -8.89
CA SER A 111 -1.45 3.93 -10.18
C SER A 111 -2.35 5.16 -10.01
N PRO A 112 -2.18 6.25 -10.77
CA PRO A 112 -3.09 7.40 -10.75
C PRO A 112 -4.55 7.05 -11.10
N LYS A 113 -4.80 5.86 -11.66
CA LYS A 113 -6.13 5.35 -12.02
C LYS A 113 -6.73 4.41 -10.96
N ALA A 114 -5.95 4.03 -9.95
CA ALA A 114 -6.42 3.18 -8.85
C ALA A 114 -7.25 4.00 -7.85
N ASP A 115 -7.78 3.33 -6.83
CA ASP A 115 -8.58 4.02 -5.81
C ASP A 115 -7.74 5.00 -5.00
N ILE A 116 -8.11 6.28 -5.09
CA ILE A 116 -7.49 7.36 -4.32
C ILE A 116 -7.78 7.16 -2.83
N GLY A 117 -8.95 6.60 -2.48
CA GLY A 117 -9.32 6.29 -1.10
C GLY A 117 -8.31 5.35 -0.44
N PHE A 118 -8.04 4.22 -1.08
CA PHE A 118 -7.00 3.28 -0.65
C PHE A 118 -5.62 3.94 -0.49
N GLN A 119 -5.15 4.70 -1.49
CA GLN A 119 -3.83 5.36 -1.45
C GLN A 119 -3.70 6.34 -0.27
N GLN A 120 -4.76 7.11 -0.01
CA GLN A 120 -4.83 8.04 1.11
C GLN A 120 -4.90 7.31 2.46
N GLN A 121 -5.63 6.19 2.54
CA GLN A 121 -5.71 5.37 3.74
C GLN A 121 -4.37 4.73 4.08
N LEU A 122 -3.68 4.17 3.09
CA LEU A 122 -2.38 3.52 3.23
C LEU A 122 -1.32 4.47 3.80
N LEU A 123 -1.17 5.64 3.18
CA LEU A 123 -0.19 6.62 3.64
C LEU A 123 -0.66 7.33 4.90
N GLY A 124 -1.96 7.59 5.02
CA GLY A 124 -2.58 8.13 6.23
C GLY A 124 -2.25 7.32 7.48
N LEU A 125 -2.18 5.99 7.37
CA LEU A 125 -1.80 5.10 8.47
C LEU A 125 -0.39 5.37 9.02
N ILE A 126 0.55 5.74 8.16
CA ILE A 126 1.93 6.09 8.55
C ILE A 126 1.89 7.40 9.33
N TYR A 127 1.20 8.40 8.79
CA TYR A 127 1.15 9.74 9.38
C TYR A 127 0.25 9.84 10.61
N SER A 128 -0.75 8.95 10.75
CA SER A 128 -1.66 8.93 11.91
C SER A 128 -1.04 8.30 13.15
N ARG A 129 0.19 7.76 13.05
CA ARG A 129 0.90 7.25 14.21
C ARG A 129 1.26 8.40 15.15
N GLN A 130 1.07 8.14 16.44
CA GLN A 130 1.19 9.15 17.50
C GLN A 130 2.49 9.95 17.40
N THR A 131 3.63 9.30 17.15
CA THR A 131 4.94 9.97 17.01
C THR A 131 5.00 10.95 15.83
N VAL A 132 4.42 10.59 14.69
CA VAL A 132 4.40 11.46 13.49
C VAL A 132 3.40 12.60 13.68
N ALA A 133 2.23 12.27 14.23
CA ALA A 133 1.18 13.24 14.52
C ALA A 133 1.64 14.29 15.55
N GLU A 134 2.33 13.88 16.61
CA GLU A 134 2.89 14.77 17.63
C GLU A 134 3.95 15.71 17.04
N GLN A 135 4.83 15.22 16.17
CA GLN A 135 5.82 16.06 15.50
C GLN A 135 5.17 17.12 14.60
N LEU A 136 4.19 16.72 13.78
CA LEU A 136 3.45 17.65 12.92
C LEU A 136 2.64 18.68 13.73
N GLN A 137 2.06 18.28 14.86
CA GLN A 137 1.36 19.19 15.77
C GLN A 137 2.32 20.15 16.46
N SER A 138 3.49 19.69 16.91
CA SER A 138 4.47 20.54 17.62
C SER A 138 5.06 21.65 16.75
N ALA A 139 5.13 21.43 15.43
CA ALA A 139 5.63 22.41 14.46
C ALA A 139 4.55 23.34 13.89
N ALA A 140 3.28 23.09 14.22
CA ALA A 140 2.15 23.90 13.75
C ALA A 140 1.77 24.96 14.78
N ASN A 141 1.30 26.12 14.32
CA ASN A 141 0.83 27.16 15.22
C ASN A 141 -0.57 26.86 15.77
N ASP A 142 -1.39 26.13 15.01
CA ASP A 142 -2.76 25.77 15.37
C ASP A 142 -3.19 24.41 14.75
N PRO A 143 -4.34 23.84 15.18
CA PRO A 143 -4.82 22.55 14.68
C PRO A 143 -5.21 22.52 13.20
N VAL A 144 -5.52 23.67 12.59
CA VAL A 144 -5.84 23.76 11.16
C VAL A 144 -4.56 23.65 10.35
N GLU A 145 -3.50 24.36 10.75
CA GLU A 145 -2.18 24.25 10.11
C GLU A 145 -1.63 22.82 10.21
N ALA A 146 -1.77 22.16 11.37
CA ALA A 146 -1.36 20.76 11.54
C ALA A 146 -2.07 19.82 10.55
N GLN A 147 -3.38 20.01 10.34
CA GLN A 147 -4.15 19.26 9.35
C GLN A 147 -3.73 19.56 7.91
N MET A 148 -3.42 20.81 7.58
CA MET A 148 -2.92 21.19 6.26
C MET A 148 -1.56 20.53 5.98
N ARG A 149 -0.65 20.54 6.95
CA ARG A 149 0.67 19.87 6.86
C ARG A 149 0.52 18.37 6.66
N MET A 150 -0.35 17.72 7.43
CA MET A 150 -0.68 16.30 7.28
C MET A 150 -1.16 15.98 5.85
N ARG A 151 -2.15 16.73 5.34
CA ARG A 151 -2.70 16.52 4.00
C ARG A 151 -1.65 16.73 2.91
N PHE A 152 -0.80 17.73 3.06
CA PHE A 152 0.31 18.00 2.14
C PHE A 152 1.31 16.84 2.14
N ALA A 153 1.73 16.37 3.32
CA ALA A 153 2.70 15.30 3.46
C ALA A 153 2.19 13.97 2.86
N VAL A 154 0.94 13.60 3.13
CA VAL A 154 0.30 12.42 2.53
C VAL A 154 0.22 12.54 1.01
N SER A 155 -0.29 13.67 0.50
CA SER A 155 -0.49 13.85 -0.94
C SER A 155 0.83 13.93 -1.71
N GLY A 156 1.83 14.63 -1.14
CA GLY A 156 3.17 14.73 -1.71
C GLY A 156 3.87 13.37 -1.76
N SER A 157 3.71 12.56 -0.70
CA SER A 157 4.24 11.20 -0.65
C SER A 157 3.61 10.28 -1.69
N ILE A 158 2.28 10.34 -1.88
CA ILE A 158 1.59 9.58 -2.93
C ILE A 158 2.14 9.95 -4.31
N GLY A 159 2.24 11.26 -4.61
CA GLY A 159 2.75 11.74 -5.89
C GLY A 159 4.20 11.32 -6.15
N LEU A 160 5.06 11.35 -5.13
CA LEU A 160 6.46 10.94 -5.25
C LEU A 160 6.58 9.42 -5.45
N LEU A 161 5.83 8.61 -4.70
CA LEU A 161 5.82 7.15 -4.88
C LEU A 161 5.27 6.75 -6.26
N GLN A 162 4.23 7.44 -6.74
CA GLN A 162 3.71 7.27 -8.10
C GLN A 162 4.77 7.54 -9.16
N TYR A 163 5.48 8.67 -9.04
CA TYR A 163 6.57 9.01 -9.95
C TYR A 163 7.70 7.97 -9.91
N TRP A 164 8.08 7.54 -8.71
CA TRP A 164 9.15 6.55 -8.51
C TRP A 164 8.80 5.19 -9.14
N LEU A 165 7.57 4.71 -8.95
CA LEU A 165 7.07 3.48 -9.57
C LEU A 165 6.89 3.60 -11.10
N ALA A 166 6.53 4.78 -11.60
CA ALA A 166 6.40 5.03 -13.03
C ALA A 166 7.76 5.13 -13.76
N THR A 167 8.84 5.41 -13.02
CA THR A 167 10.21 5.53 -13.55
C THR A 167 11.04 4.25 -13.34
N ASP A 168 10.38 3.11 -13.11
CA ASP A 168 11.00 1.81 -12.83
C ASP A 168 12.05 1.89 -11.70
N LEU A 169 11.68 2.57 -10.62
CA LEU A 169 12.49 2.73 -9.42
C LEU A 169 13.83 3.45 -9.70
N ALA A 170 13.78 4.58 -10.42
CA ALA A 170 14.98 5.34 -10.83
C ALA A 170 15.89 5.86 -9.68
N ALA A 171 15.45 5.74 -8.43
CA ALA A 171 16.20 6.09 -7.22
C ALA A 171 16.18 4.94 -6.21
N SER A 172 17.12 4.90 -5.26
CA SER A 172 17.10 3.91 -4.18
C SER A 172 15.94 4.17 -3.22
N PRO A 173 15.42 3.12 -2.54
CA PRO A 173 14.43 3.27 -1.48
C PRO A 173 14.83 4.29 -0.41
N GLU A 174 16.10 4.28 -0.01
CA GLU A 174 16.70 5.24 0.93
C GLU A 174 16.56 6.69 0.44
N SER A 175 16.91 6.97 -0.81
CA SER A 175 16.85 8.32 -1.38
C SER A 175 15.41 8.85 -1.46
N VAL A 176 14.47 7.97 -1.79
CA VAL A 176 13.04 8.33 -1.84
C VAL A 176 12.51 8.59 -0.43
N ALA A 177 12.85 7.72 0.52
CA ALA A 177 12.45 7.89 1.91
C ALA A 177 12.99 9.18 2.53
N HIS A 178 14.26 9.50 2.28
CA HIS A 178 14.87 10.77 2.71
C HIS A 178 14.11 11.98 2.15
N THR A 179 13.72 11.93 0.87
CA THR A 179 12.93 13.00 0.24
C THR A 179 11.55 13.13 0.86
N ILE A 180 10.84 12.00 1.08
CA ILE A 180 9.54 11.99 1.77
C ILE A 180 9.67 12.56 3.18
N PHE A 181 10.70 12.17 3.92
CA PHE A 181 10.93 12.62 5.27
C PHE A 181 11.21 14.13 5.32
N THR A 182 12.17 14.62 4.54
CA THR A 182 12.55 16.04 4.53
C THR A 182 11.48 16.99 4.01
N MET A 183 10.66 16.56 3.04
CA MET A 183 9.57 17.37 2.49
C MET A 183 8.26 17.24 3.29
N GLY A 184 8.02 16.07 3.89
CA GLY A 184 6.81 15.75 4.61
C GLY A 184 6.86 16.08 6.10
N MET A 185 8.06 16.16 6.69
CA MET A 185 8.26 16.48 8.10
C MET A 185 8.89 17.87 8.27
N PRO A 186 8.49 18.62 9.31
CA PRO A 186 9.14 19.88 9.65
C PRO A 186 10.61 19.63 10.03
N ALA A 187 11.51 20.51 9.57
CA ALA A 187 12.92 20.44 9.95
C ALA A 187 13.05 20.52 11.48
N SER A 188 13.87 19.63 12.05
CA SER A 188 14.26 19.70 13.46
C SER A 188 14.98 21.04 13.69
N GLN A 189 14.44 21.89 14.57
CA GLN A 189 15.18 23.05 15.09
C GLN A 189 16.13 22.62 16.20
#